data_AF-A0AAD9UX15-F1
#
_entry.id   AF-A0AAD9UX15-F1
#
_cell.length_a   1.000
_cell.length_b   1.000
_cell.length_c   1.000
_cell.angle_alpha   90.00
_cell.angle_beta   90.00
_cell.angle_gamma   90.00
#
_symmetry.space_group_name_H-M   'P 1'
#
loop_
_entity.id
_entity.type
_entity.pdbx_description
1 polymer ?
#
loop_
_entity_poly.entity_id
_entity_poly.type
_entity_poly.pdbx_seq_one_letter_code
_entity_poly.pdbx_strand_id
1 'polypeptide(L)'
;MKQATKPPCLKMSSLAMSLIKRRDFRTDDMRLIILHGFFVMLMSVAIDASCYMKMNGCSVPLGLPFFYKKDFTPACNKHDGQHYRWTRSHCDNSFHRDMKKICSRKSYFKRKLCRKFAKLYFKVTRKAGSPFYEYTSPAWCCPSCVKFFGNPNRRLKR
;
A
#
# COMPACT_ATOMS: atom_id res chain seq x y z
N MET A 1 6.10 24.33 -13.16
CA MET A 1 7.17 23.63 -12.40
C MET A 1 7.11 22.13 -12.66
N LYS A 2 8.15 21.55 -13.26
CA LYS A 2 8.26 20.09 -13.48
C LYS A 2 8.66 19.44 -12.15
N GLN A 3 7.87 18.49 -11.65
CA GLN A 3 8.19 17.75 -10.42
C GLN A 3 9.17 16.63 -10.76
N ALA A 4 10.36 16.63 -10.15
CA ALA A 4 11.36 15.60 -10.38
C ALA A 4 10.95 14.25 -9.77
N THR A 5 11.47 13.17 -10.34
CA THR A 5 11.32 11.80 -9.83
C THR A 5 12.13 11.60 -8.56
N LYS A 6 11.58 10.88 -7.56
CA LYS A 6 12.29 10.65 -6.28
C LYS A 6 13.58 9.83 -6.49
N PRO A 7 14.64 10.09 -5.69
CA PRO A 7 15.82 9.24 -5.63
C PRO A 7 15.46 7.82 -5.16
N PRO A 8 16.29 6.81 -5.48
CA PRO A 8 16.05 5.44 -5.06
C PRO A 8 16.05 5.32 -3.53
N CYS A 9 15.27 4.37 -3.05
CA CYS A 9 15.33 3.87 -1.69
C CYS A 9 16.78 3.69 -1.20
N LEU A 10 17.15 4.33 -0.08
CA LEU A 10 18.31 3.92 0.69
C LEU A 10 18.01 2.50 1.20
N LYS A 11 18.80 1.53 0.73
CA LYS A 11 18.69 0.14 1.20
C LYS A 11 18.90 0.14 2.71
N MET A 12 17.96 -0.40 3.49
CA MET A 12 18.30 -0.88 4.82
C MET A 12 19.33 -2.00 4.61
N SER A 13 20.54 -1.79 5.14
CA SER A 13 21.59 -2.81 5.17
C SER A 13 21.04 -4.09 5.81
N SER A 14 21.37 -5.21 5.17
CA SER A 14 20.89 -6.58 5.37
C SER A 14 21.06 -7.21 6.77
N LEU A 15 21.33 -6.42 7.81
CA LEU A 15 21.82 -6.90 9.11
C LEU A 15 20.76 -6.96 10.23
N ALA A 16 19.60 -6.33 10.07
CA ALA A 16 18.62 -6.21 11.17
C ALA A 16 17.55 -7.32 11.23
N MET A 17 17.54 -8.27 10.29
CA MET A 17 16.52 -9.33 10.21
C MET A 17 16.97 -10.67 10.84
N SER A 18 18.13 -10.68 11.51
CA SER A 18 18.74 -11.90 12.06
C SER A 18 18.72 -11.99 13.59
N LEU A 19 18.07 -11.06 14.30
CA LEU A 19 18.17 -10.96 15.78
C LEU A 19 16.90 -11.30 16.57
N ILE A 20 15.92 -12.01 15.99
CA ILE A 20 14.87 -12.64 16.79
C ILE A 20 14.83 -14.13 16.47
N LYS A 21 15.28 -14.89 17.48
CA LYS A 21 15.06 -16.33 17.74
C LYS A 21 16.30 -17.22 17.65
N ARG A 22 17.34 -16.89 18.43
CA ARG A 22 18.03 -17.95 19.19
C ARG A 22 17.12 -18.30 20.36
N ARG A 23 16.45 -19.45 20.31
CA ARG A 23 15.95 -20.12 21.51
C ARG A 23 16.33 -21.59 21.37
N ASP A 24 17.32 -21.94 22.17
CA ASP A 24 17.92 -23.25 22.38
C ASP A 24 16.82 -24.26 22.78
N PHE A 25 16.71 -25.39 22.06
CA PHE A 25 15.88 -26.51 22.51
C PHE A 25 16.68 -27.80 22.34
N ARG A 26 17.23 -28.20 23.48
CA ARG A 26 18.08 -29.35 23.74
C ARG A 26 17.34 -30.65 23.38
N THR A 27 18.10 -31.53 22.73
CA THR A 27 17.79 -32.91 22.34
C THR A 27 17.38 -33.75 23.54
N ASP A 28 16.31 -34.54 23.40
CA ASP A 28 16.23 -35.99 23.71
C ASP A 28 14.85 -36.53 23.23
N ASP A 29 14.82 -37.76 22.70
CA ASP A 29 13.66 -38.52 22.12
C ASP A 29 13.32 -38.38 20.61
N MET A 30 14.32 -38.65 19.78
CA MET A 30 14.30 -38.59 18.30
C MET A 30 13.74 -39.83 17.57
N ARG A 31 12.52 -40.31 17.88
CA ARG A 31 11.87 -41.33 17.00
C ARG A 31 10.39 -41.12 16.72
N LEU A 32 9.62 -40.55 17.66
CA LEU A 32 8.18 -40.31 17.45
C LEU A 32 7.88 -38.89 16.90
N ILE A 33 8.78 -37.95 17.15
CA ILE A 33 8.66 -36.54 16.74
C ILE A 33 8.97 -36.35 15.26
N ILE A 34 9.78 -37.21 14.64
CA ILE A 34 10.23 -37.03 13.25
C ILE A 34 9.05 -37.13 12.27
N LEU A 35 8.11 -38.07 12.47
CA LEU A 35 6.97 -38.28 11.55
C LEU A 35 5.87 -37.22 11.71
N HIS A 36 5.56 -36.80 12.93
CA HIS A 36 4.59 -35.73 13.18
C HIS A 36 5.19 -34.33 12.93
N GLY A 37 6.47 -34.17 13.22
CA GLY A 37 7.22 -32.93 12.98
C GLY A 37 7.41 -32.63 11.51
N PHE A 38 7.64 -33.64 10.65
CA PHE A 38 7.76 -33.44 9.20
C PHE A 38 6.46 -32.94 8.57
N PHE A 39 5.32 -33.46 9.03
CA PHE A 39 4.00 -33.07 8.53
C PHE A 39 3.62 -31.63 8.94
N VAL A 40 3.98 -31.22 10.17
CA VAL A 40 3.78 -29.85 10.65
C VAL A 40 4.79 -28.86 10.04
N MET A 41 6.03 -29.30 9.74
CA MET A 41 7.04 -28.52 9.01
C MET A 41 6.61 -28.18 7.59
N LEU A 42 5.96 -29.10 6.88
CA LEU A 42 5.46 -28.88 5.52
C LEU A 42 4.27 -27.90 5.47
N MET A 43 3.44 -27.85 6.51
CA MET A 43 2.27 -26.97 6.56
C MET A 43 2.58 -25.55 7.08
N SER A 44 3.80 -25.28 7.54
CA SER A 44 4.13 -24.02 8.25
C SER A 44 5.01 -23.03 7.48
N VAL A 45 5.29 -23.25 6.19
CA VAL A 45 6.00 -22.26 5.33
C VAL A 45 5.06 -21.71 4.26
N ALA A 46 3.85 -21.34 4.66
CA ALA A 46 3.10 -20.27 4.02
C ALA A 46 3.18 -19.05 4.93
N ILE A 47 4.39 -18.55 5.18
CA ILE A 47 4.53 -17.18 5.66
C ILE A 47 4.15 -16.33 4.45
N ASP A 48 2.87 -16.02 4.31
CA ASP A 48 2.45 -14.82 3.61
C ASP A 48 3.32 -13.72 4.21
N ALA A 49 4.33 -13.30 3.45
CA ALA A 49 5.12 -12.13 3.77
C ALA A 49 4.12 -10.98 3.75
N SER A 50 3.48 -10.75 4.90
CA SER A 50 2.47 -9.73 5.07
C SER A 50 3.13 -8.44 4.65
N CYS A 51 2.71 -7.93 3.49
CA CYS A 51 3.33 -6.76 2.91
C CYS A 51 2.98 -5.58 3.80
N TYR A 52 3.86 -5.26 4.76
CA TYR A 52 3.66 -4.13 5.66
C TYR A 52 3.75 -2.84 4.84
N MET A 53 2.58 -2.28 4.55
CA MET A 53 2.42 -1.00 3.87
C MET A 53 1.74 -0.04 4.84
N LYS A 54 2.34 1.13 5.04
CA LYS A 54 1.70 2.19 5.81
C LYS A 54 0.57 2.79 4.98
N MET A 55 -0.67 2.37 5.27
CA MET A 55 -1.89 2.91 4.66
C MET A 55 -2.75 3.53 5.75
N ASN A 56 -3.15 4.79 5.55
CA ASN A 56 -4.09 5.49 6.42
C ASN A 56 -5.49 5.52 5.79
N GLY A 57 -5.64 4.93 4.60
CA GLY A 57 -6.88 4.90 3.83
C GLY A 57 -7.27 6.30 3.38
N CYS A 58 -8.57 6.52 3.20
CA CYS A 58 -9.09 7.84 2.84
C CYS A 58 -9.13 8.77 4.07
N SER A 59 -7.96 9.04 4.66
CA SER A 59 -7.76 10.04 5.70
C SER A 59 -7.76 11.41 5.07
N VAL A 60 -8.51 12.35 5.66
CA VAL A 60 -8.69 13.66 5.06
C VAL A 60 -8.75 14.71 6.14
N PRO A 61 -8.00 15.82 5.99
CA PRO A 61 -8.10 16.94 6.91
C PRO A 61 -9.46 17.64 6.75
N LEU A 62 -9.89 18.34 7.81
CA LEU A 62 -11.03 19.29 7.83
C LEU A 62 -12.46 18.73 8.06
N GLY A 63 -12.63 17.52 8.60
CA GLY A 63 -13.94 17.08 9.14
C GLY A 63 -15.13 17.08 8.17
N LEU A 64 -14.87 17.13 6.86
CA LEU A 64 -15.91 17.20 5.83
C LEU A 64 -16.73 15.89 5.76
N PRO A 65 -18.05 15.93 5.46
CA PRO A 65 -18.86 14.74 5.29
C PRO A 65 -18.38 13.95 4.06
N PHE A 66 -17.66 12.85 4.32
CA PHE A 66 -16.96 12.09 3.29
C PHE A 66 -17.82 11.01 2.64
N PHE A 67 -18.62 11.44 1.67
CA PHE A 67 -19.33 10.52 0.78
C PHE A 67 -18.34 9.65 0.00
N TYR A 68 -18.74 8.39 -0.25
CA TYR A 68 -17.94 7.40 -0.99
C TYR A 68 -16.61 7.01 -0.31
N LYS A 69 -16.40 7.32 0.98
CA LYS A 69 -15.18 6.90 1.72
C LYS A 69 -14.88 5.42 1.57
N LYS A 70 -15.86 4.56 1.91
CA LYS A 70 -15.74 3.09 1.78
C LYS A 70 -15.47 2.65 0.34
N ASP A 71 -16.15 3.27 -0.62
CA ASP A 71 -15.95 2.97 -2.05
C ASP A 71 -14.54 3.34 -2.52
N PHE A 72 -13.99 4.46 -2.04
CA PHE A 72 -12.68 4.97 -2.46
C PHE A 72 -11.51 4.42 -1.65
N THR A 73 -11.73 3.76 -0.51
CA THR A 73 -10.68 3.10 0.29
C THR A 73 -9.65 2.33 -0.56
N PRO A 74 -10.03 1.47 -1.53
CA PRO A 74 -9.03 0.77 -2.34
C PRO A 74 -8.16 1.71 -3.19
N ALA A 75 -8.69 2.84 -3.65
CA ALA A 75 -7.91 3.86 -4.36
C ALA A 75 -7.01 4.66 -3.40
N CYS A 76 -7.49 4.98 -2.20
CA CYS A 76 -6.72 5.67 -1.18
C CYS A 76 -5.56 4.80 -0.66
N ASN A 77 -5.83 3.55 -0.30
CA ASN A 77 -4.82 2.56 0.10
C ASN A 77 -3.71 2.42 -0.93
N LYS A 78 -4.08 2.38 -2.21
CA LYS A 78 -3.11 2.36 -3.30
C LYS A 78 -2.30 3.65 -3.35
N HIS A 79 -2.94 4.82 -3.21
CA HIS A 79 -2.31 6.15 -3.22
C HIS A 79 -1.31 6.34 -2.05
N ASP A 80 -1.66 5.86 -0.85
CA ASP A 80 -0.79 5.86 0.33
C ASP A 80 0.47 5.01 0.13
N GLY A 81 0.41 3.94 -0.67
CA GLY A 81 1.56 3.11 -1.02
C GLY A 81 2.50 3.74 -2.06
N GLN A 82 2.19 4.91 -2.64
CA GLN A 82 2.90 5.45 -3.80
C GLN A 82 4.08 6.35 -3.43
N HIS A 83 5.05 5.79 -2.70
CA HIS A 83 6.25 6.53 -2.32
C HIS A 83 7.50 6.17 -3.16
N TYR A 84 7.43 5.20 -4.06
CA TYR A 84 8.59 4.69 -4.80
C TYR A 84 8.84 5.39 -6.14
N ARG A 85 9.81 6.30 -6.23
CA ARG A 85 10.32 6.95 -7.47
C ARG A 85 9.30 7.56 -8.45
N TRP A 86 8.00 7.54 -8.15
CA TRP A 86 6.96 8.17 -8.95
C TRP A 86 6.83 9.63 -8.58
N THR A 87 6.49 10.46 -9.56
CA THR A 87 6.17 11.86 -9.30
C THR A 87 4.82 11.95 -8.64
N ARG A 88 4.65 12.93 -7.75
CA ARG A 88 3.37 13.18 -7.10
C ARG A 88 2.23 13.33 -8.09
N SER A 89 2.44 14.08 -9.18
CA SER A 89 1.41 14.23 -10.22
C SER A 89 1.01 12.88 -10.83
N HIS A 90 1.94 11.94 -11.01
CA HIS A 90 1.62 10.63 -11.56
C HIS A 90 0.80 9.79 -10.57
N CYS A 91 1.14 9.85 -9.29
CA CYS A 91 0.40 9.24 -8.19
C CYS A 91 -1.03 9.81 -8.09
N ASP A 92 -1.16 11.14 -8.02
CA ASP A 92 -2.45 11.84 -7.89
C ASP A 92 -3.36 11.56 -9.12
N ASN A 93 -2.78 11.50 -10.32
CA ASN A 93 -3.52 11.15 -11.54
C ASN A 93 -3.99 9.68 -11.52
N SER A 94 -3.15 8.75 -11.04
CA SER A 94 -3.54 7.37 -10.81
C SER A 94 -4.70 7.28 -9.81
N PHE A 95 -4.60 7.98 -8.69
CA PHE A 95 -5.63 8.04 -7.66
C PHE A 95 -6.99 8.51 -8.21
N HIS A 96 -7.01 9.62 -8.93
CA HIS A 96 -8.24 10.14 -9.54
C HIS A 96 -8.85 9.17 -10.55
N ARG A 97 -8.02 8.55 -11.38
CA ARG A 97 -8.45 7.58 -12.38
C ARG A 97 -9.06 6.33 -11.75
N ASP A 98 -8.47 5.85 -10.67
CA ASP A 98 -8.94 4.67 -9.94
C ASP A 98 -10.28 4.96 -9.24
N MET A 99 -10.46 6.15 -8.64
CA MET A 99 -11.77 6.61 -8.13
C MET A 99 -12.83 6.67 -9.24
N LYS A 100 -12.50 7.21 -10.43
CA LYS A 100 -13.44 7.22 -11.57
C LYS A 100 -13.84 5.81 -12.02
N LYS A 101 -12.90 4.84 -11.96
CA LYS A 101 -13.18 3.44 -12.29
C LYS A 101 -14.16 2.84 -11.30
N ILE A 102 -14.00 3.10 -10.00
CA ILE A 102 -14.97 2.72 -8.97
C ILE A 102 -16.34 3.32 -9.28
N CYS A 103 -16.40 4.61 -9.64
CA CYS A 103 -17.66 5.27 -9.99
C CYS A 103 -18.34 4.69 -11.24
N SER A 104 -17.59 4.20 -12.24
CA SER A 104 -18.16 3.66 -13.48
C SER A 104 -19.08 2.46 -13.26
N ARG A 105 -18.94 1.77 -12.12
CA ARG A 105 -19.75 0.60 -11.74
C ARG A 105 -21.11 0.96 -11.15
N LYS A 106 -21.35 2.25 -10.86
CA LYS A 106 -22.60 2.72 -10.25
C LYS A 106 -23.64 3.09 -11.32
N SER A 107 -24.92 3.14 -10.92
CA SER A 107 -26.03 3.64 -11.74
C SER A 107 -25.79 5.09 -12.18
N TYR A 108 -26.48 5.55 -13.23
CA TYR A 108 -26.22 6.85 -13.86
C TYR A 108 -26.16 8.02 -12.86
N PHE A 109 -27.18 8.19 -12.01
CA PHE A 109 -27.23 9.25 -11.00
C PHE A 109 -26.12 9.11 -9.95
N LYS A 110 -25.96 7.91 -9.36
CA LYS A 110 -24.90 7.63 -8.37
C LYS A 110 -23.49 7.79 -8.96
N ARG A 111 -23.31 7.49 -10.24
CA ARG A 111 -22.05 7.67 -10.98
C ARG A 111 -21.70 9.14 -11.14
N LYS A 112 -22.68 9.99 -11.49
CA LYS A 112 -22.48 11.44 -11.62
C LYS A 112 -22.06 12.06 -10.29
N LEU A 113 -22.75 11.70 -9.20
CA LEU A 113 -22.41 12.14 -7.85
C LEU A 113 -21.03 11.62 -7.40
N CYS A 114 -20.77 10.32 -7.57
CA CYS A 114 -19.47 9.70 -7.27
C CYS A 114 -18.32 10.39 -8.01
N ARG A 115 -18.47 10.71 -9.30
CA ARG A 115 -17.44 11.42 -10.08
C ARG A 115 -17.19 12.84 -9.58
N LYS A 116 -18.22 13.54 -9.09
CA LYS A 116 -18.03 14.86 -8.44
C LYS A 116 -17.17 14.72 -7.19
N PHE A 117 -17.48 13.75 -6.33
CA PHE A 117 -16.67 13.47 -5.13
C PHE A 117 -15.25 12.99 -5.48
N ALA A 118 -15.07 12.14 -6.48
CA ALA A 118 -13.74 11.74 -6.96
C ALA A 118 -12.88 12.95 -7.38
N LYS A 119 -13.49 13.95 -8.04
CA LYS A 119 -12.82 15.20 -8.39
C LYS A 119 -12.51 16.05 -7.16
N LEU A 120 -13.38 16.06 -6.16
CA LEU A 120 -13.16 16.76 -4.89
C LEU A 120 -11.97 16.15 -4.12
N TYR A 121 -11.96 14.82 -3.93
CA TYR A 121 -10.84 14.10 -3.32
C TYR A 121 -9.52 14.42 -4.03
N PHE A 122 -9.47 14.30 -5.36
CA PHE A 122 -8.27 14.62 -6.13
C PHE A 122 -7.78 16.07 -5.91
N LYS A 123 -8.69 17.05 -5.90
CA LYS A 123 -8.35 18.45 -5.64
C LYS A 123 -7.80 18.67 -4.23
N VAL A 124 -8.43 18.07 -3.23
CA VAL A 124 -8.01 18.18 -1.82
C VAL A 124 -6.64 17.55 -1.64
N THR A 125 -6.41 16.33 -2.13
CA THR A 125 -5.10 15.66 -2.07
C THR A 125 -4.00 16.46 -2.79
N ARG A 126 -4.32 17.11 -3.92
CA ARG A 126 -3.38 17.99 -4.63
C ARG A 126 -3.07 19.30 -3.91
N LYS A 127 -3.96 19.80 -3.05
CA LYS A 127 -3.68 20.99 -2.25
C LYS A 127 -3.01 20.61 -0.93
N ALA A 128 -3.65 19.76 -0.14
CA ALA A 128 -3.21 19.38 1.21
C ALA A 128 -1.96 18.49 1.22
N GLY A 129 -1.80 17.59 0.25
CA GLY A 129 -0.66 16.68 0.21
C GLY A 129 0.65 17.30 -0.31
N SER A 130 0.65 18.60 -0.67
CA SER A 130 1.82 19.28 -1.22
C SER A 130 2.95 19.47 -0.22
N PRO A 131 2.68 20.04 0.97
CA PRO A 131 3.70 20.17 2.01
C PRO A 131 4.21 18.83 2.56
N PHE A 132 3.38 17.77 2.53
CA PHE A 132 3.72 16.46 3.12
C PHE A 132 4.33 15.47 2.13
N TYR A 133 4.53 15.86 0.86
CA TYR A 133 5.08 14.94 -0.12
C TYR A 133 6.59 14.81 0.07
N GLU A 134 7.02 13.77 0.78
CA GLU A 134 8.43 13.46 0.98
C GLU A 134 9.15 13.35 -0.36
N TYR A 135 10.20 14.14 -0.54
CA TYR A 135 10.99 14.15 -1.77
C TYR A 135 11.86 12.89 -1.90
N THR A 136 12.10 12.18 -0.79
CA THR A 136 12.81 10.91 -0.72
C THR A 136 11.83 9.74 -0.53
N SER A 137 12.18 8.57 -1.07
CA SER A 137 11.44 7.33 -0.84
C SER A 137 11.82 6.74 0.53
N PRO A 138 10.89 6.57 1.48
CA PRO A 138 11.20 6.03 2.81
C PRO A 138 11.53 4.53 2.75
N ALA A 139 12.33 4.03 3.70
CA ALA A 139 12.84 2.65 3.69
C ALA A 139 11.74 1.57 3.62
N TRP A 140 10.58 1.82 4.23
CA TRP A 140 9.45 0.89 4.23
C TRP A 140 8.80 0.72 2.85
N CYS A 141 9.03 1.62 1.88
CA CYS A 141 8.45 1.52 0.53
C CYS A 141 9.28 0.69 -0.47
N CYS A 142 10.40 0.16 0.00
CA CYS A 142 11.41 -0.51 -0.81
C CYS A 142 11.17 -2.02 -1.09
N PRO A 143 10.40 -2.77 -0.27
CA PRO A 143 10.01 -4.13 -0.62
C PRO A 143 9.27 -4.20 -1.97
N SER A 144 9.49 -5.27 -2.73
CA SER A 144 8.89 -5.48 -4.07
C SER A 144 7.36 -5.45 -4.03
N CYS A 145 6.77 -5.92 -2.93
CA CYS A 145 5.33 -5.92 -2.73
C CYS A 145 4.75 -4.50 -2.70
N VAL A 146 5.38 -3.54 -2.01
CA VAL A 146 4.91 -2.14 -1.95
C VAL A 146 4.96 -1.49 -3.33
N LYS A 147 6.05 -1.73 -4.08
CA LYS A 147 6.18 -1.26 -5.47
C LYS A 147 5.09 -1.85 -6.37
N PHE A 148 4.74 -3.11 -6.18
CA PHE A 148 3.68 -3.76 -6.95
C PHE A 148 2.29 -3.16 -6.62
N PHE A 149 1.96 -3.05 -5.34
CA PHE A 149 0.66 -2.56 -4.90
C PHE A 149 0.47 -1.07 -5.21
N GLY A 150 1.47 -0.24 -4.92
CA GLY A 150 1.47 1.20 -5.16
C GLY A 150 1.67 1.61 -6.62
N ASN A 151 1.90 0.68 -7.55
CA ASN A 151 2.21 1.04 -8.94
C ASN A 151 1.09 1.90 -9.59
N PRO A 152 1.36 3.15 -9.98
CA PRO A 152 0.39 4.06 -10.58
C PRO A 152 -0.11 3.61 -11.96
N ASN A 153 0.60 2.71 -12.65
CA ASN A 153 0.16 2.11 -13.91
C ASN A 153 -0.72 0.86 -13.69
N ARG A 154 -0.61 0.20 -12.54
CA ARG A 154 -1.44 -0.95 -12.19
C ARG A 154 -2.89 -0.51 -12.01
N ARG A 155 -3.83 -1.24 -12.60
CA ARG A 155 -5.27 -0.97 -12.42
C ARG A 155 -5.78 -1.66 -11.17
N LEU A 156 -6.71 -1.03 -10.44
CA LEU A 156 -7.43 -1.70 -9.38
C LEU A 156 -8.21 -2.88 -9.97
N LYS A 157 -7.89 -4.08 -9.50
CA LYS A 157 -8.65 -5.30 -9.82
C LYS A 157 -10.02 -5.24 -9.13
N ARG A 158 -10.95 -6.06 -9.63
CA ARG A 158 -12.31 -6.15 -9.10
C ARG A 158 -12.28 -6.61 -7.65
#